data_AF-A0AAV0I9L8-F1
#
_entry.id   AF-A0AAV0I9L8-F1
#
_cell.length_a   1.000
_cell.length_b   1.000
_cell.length_c   1.000
_cell.angle_alpha   90.00
_cell.angle_beta   90.00
_cell.angle_gamma   90.00
#
_symmetry.space_group_name_H-M   'P 1'
#
loop_
_entity.id
_entity.type
_entity.pdbx_description
1 polymer ?
#
loop_
_entity_poly.entity_id
_entity_poly.type
_entity_poly.pdbx_seq_one_letter_code
_entity_poly.pdbx_strand_id
1 'polypeptide(L)'
;MVWSLFPVDPHSGEEKYYIYRKGTYKVGRKGCDIVISKDKGVSRVHAEIIVDEMISMSRLPGGSNILSRVRIKDGSKYGTFINKNHASNEKVHELPSKETTLKDGDVVCFGTGNAAYRFSFVPFVFFSDNRGSYMIKILMNLCTHTIGACTTIELSDECTHVLTDQLAPVSEPLIDAIVAKKPIMLMSWLEVMHMQCFFQV
;
A
#
# COMPACT_ATOMS: atom_id res chain seq x y z
N MET A 1 5.76 3.57 0.60
CA MET A 1 4.40 3.24 1.05
C MET A 1 3.82 2.21 0.12
N VAL A 2 2.75 1.54 0.53
CA VAL A 2 2.00 0.68 -0.38
C VAL A 2 0.53 0.78 -0.03
N TRP A 3 -0.31 0.63 -1.04
CA TRP A 3 -1.71 0.30 -0.80
C TRP A 3 -1.82 -1.20 -0.58
N SER A 4 -2.77 -1.62 0.24
CA SER A 4 -2.95 -3.02 0.58
C SER A 4 -4.41 -3.40 0.61
N LEU A 5 -4.68 -4.67 0.37
CA LEU A 5 -5.96 -5.31 0.57
C LEU A 5 -5.76 -6.43 1.57
N PHE A 6 -6.27 -6.23 2.79
CA PHE A 6 -6.26 -7.23 3.84
C PHE A 6 -7.63 -7.90 3.92
N PRO A 7 -7.71 -9.25 3.87
CA PRO A 7 -8.98 -9.94 4.10
C PRO A 7 -9.61 -9.50 5.43
N VAL A 8 -10.90 -9.17 5.41
CA VAL A 8 -11.64 -8.77 6.62
C VAL A 8 -11.78 -9.94 7.59
N ASP A 9 -12.00 -11.16 7.06
CA ASP A 9 -11.92 -12.39 7.84
C ASP A 9 -10.54 -13.04 7.69
N PRO A 10 -9.68 -13.04 8.72
CA PRO A 10 -8.37 -13.68 8.67
C PRO A 10 -8.44 -15.20 8.51
N HIS A 11 -9.57 -15.82 8.86
CA HIS A 11 -9.76 -17.28 8.81
C HIS A 11 -10.31 -17.75 7.46
N SER A 12 -10.69 -16.84 6.58
CA SER A 12 -11.10 -17.14 5.20
C SER A 12 -9.99 -17.85 4.40
N GLY A 13 -8.74 -17.74 4.87
CA GLY A 13 -7.53 -18.21 4.19
C GLY A 13 -7.28 -17.49 2.85
N GLU A 14 -7.90 -16.32 2.66
CA GLU A 14 -7.61 -15.44 1.54
C GLU A 14 -6.24 -14.76 1.72
N GLU A 15 -5.59 -14.43 0.60
CA GLU A 15 -4.26 -13.81 0.62
C GLU A 15 -4.35 -12.30 0.84
N LYS A 16 -3.26 -11.73 1.36
CA LYS A 16 -3.08 -10.29 1.45
C LYS A 16 -2.43 -9.79 0.18
N TYR A 17 -2.89 -8.67 -0.34
CA TYR A 17 -2.32 -8.06 -1.54
C TYR A 17 -1.73 -6.71 -1.22
N TYR A 18 -0.66 -6.37 -1.94
CA TYR A 18 0.04 -5.11 -1.83
C TYR A 18 0.26 -4.52 -3.23
N ILE A 19 0.08 -3.22 -3.34
CA ILE A 19 0.20 -2.46 -4.58
C ILE A 19 1.34 -1.46 -4.39
N TYR A 20 2.44 -1.70 -5.12
CA TYR A 20 3.73 -1.03 -4.94
C TYR A 20 4.04 0.04 -5.98
N ARG A 21 3.31 0.07 -7.11
CA ARG A 21 3.51 1.07 -8.17
C ARG A 21 2.19 1.61 -8.71
N LYS A 22 2.23 2.79 -9.32
CA LYS A 22 1.11 3.33 -10.10
C LYS A 22 0.74 2.37 -11.23
N GLY A 23 -0.52 2.35 -11.62
CA GLY A 23 -1.03 1.49 -12.69
C GLY A 23 -2.41 0.94 -12.42
N THR A 24 -2.86 0.08 -13.33
CA THR A 24 -4.17 -0.57 -13.27
C THR A 24 -4.00 -2.03 -12.91
N TYR A 25 -4.66 -2.46 -11.84
CA TYR A 25 -4.62 -3.81 -11.29
C TYR A 25 -5.98 -4.47 -11.46
N LYS A 26 -6.01 -5.59 -12.17
CA LYS A 26 -7.23 -6.37 -12.34
C LYS A 26 -7.47 -7.20 -11.08
N VAL A 27 -8.70 -7.14 -10.60
CA VAL A 27 -9.21 -7.97 -9.52
C VAL A 27 -10.18 -8.98 -10.10
N GLY A 28 -10.05 -10.25 -9.74
CA GLY A 28 -10.99 -11.27 -10.20
C GLY A 28 -10.59 -12.68 -9.79
N ARG A 29 -11.42 -13.67 -10.11
CA ARG A 29 -11.17 -15.05 -9.66
C ARG A 29 -10.09 -15.81 -10.41
N LYS A 30 -9.65 -15.32 -11.59
CA LYS A 30 -8.64 -16.01 -12.43
C LYS A 30 -7.96 -15.06 -13.42
N GLY A 31 -6.64 -15.15 -13.51
CA GLY A 31 -5.84 -14.42 -14.51
C GLY A 31 -5.84 -12.91 -14.29
N CYS A 32 -5.76 -12.51 -13.02
CA CYS A 32 -5.81 -11.13 -12.54
C CYS A 32 -4.59 -10.87 -11.64
N ASP A 33 -4.24 -9.61 -11.44
CA ASP A 33 -3.16 -9.21 -10.54
C ASP A 33 -3.52 -9.51 -9.07
N ILE A 34 -4.80 -9.35 -8.74
CA ILE A 34 -5.38 -9.68 -7.43
C ILE A 34 -6.39 -10.81 -7.63
N VAL A 35 -6.09 -12.00 -7.09
CA VAL A 35 -6.80 -13.25 -7.40
C VAL A 35 -7.69 -13.71 -6.25
N ILE A 36 -8.98 -13.41 -6.34
CA ILE A 36 -9.98 -13.84 -5.35
C ILE A 36 -10.67 -15.10 -5.85
N SER A 37 -10.04 -16.26 -5.65
CA SER A 37 -10.46 -17.53 -6.27
C SER A 37 -11.56 -18.29 -5.53
N LYS A 38 -11.76 -18.02 -4.23
CA LYS A 38 -12.65 -18.81 -3.36
C LYS A 38 -14.12 -18.48 -3.54
N ASP A 39 -14.45 -17.22 -3.79
CA ASP A 39 -15.84 -16.77 -3.96
C ASP A 39 -16.30 -16.92 -5.43
N LYS A 40 -17.29 -17.80 -5.66
CA LYS A 40 -17.88 -18.03 -6.99
C LYS A 40 -18.70 -16.84 -7.51
N GLY A 41 -19.11 -15.93 -6.63
CA GLY A 41 -19.71 -14.64 -6.97
C GLY A 41 -18.71 -13.66 -7.59
N VAL A 42 -17.41 -13.93 -7.52
CA VAL A 42 -16.39 -13.09 -8.15
C VAL A 42 -16.24 -13.44 -9.64
N SER A 43 -16.40 -12.45 -10.52
CA SER A 43 -16.19 -12.58 -11.96
C SER A 43 -14.73 -12.88 -12.31
N ARG A 44 -14.46 -13.43 -13.51
CA ARG A 44 -13.07 -13.75 -13.93
C ARG A 44 -12.18 -12.51 -13.93
N VAL A 45 -12.70 -11.43 -14.52
CA VAL A 45 -12.25 -10.05 -14.32
C VAL A 45 -13.45 -9.34 -13.70
N HIS A 46 -13.28 -8.82 -12.49
CA HIS A 46 -14.35 -8.29 -11.66
C HIS A 46 -14.32 -6.78 -11.59
N ALA A 47 -13.16 -6.25 -11.21
CA ALA A 47 -12.94 -4.83 -11.05
C ALA A 47 -11.51 -4.48 -11.47
N GLU A 48 -11.27 -3.20 -11.66
CA GLU A 48 -9.95 -2.63 -11.87
C GLU A 48 -9.68 -1.63 -10.76
N ILE A 49 -8.55 -1.79 -10.06
CA ILE A 49 -8.04 -0.78 -9.13
C ILE A 49 -7.01 0.05 -9.89
N ILE A 50 -7.26 1.35 -9.99
CA ILE A 50 -6.39 2.30 -10.70
C ILE A 50 -5.67 3.16 -9.67
N VAL A 51 -4.35 3.02 -9.59
CA VAL A 51 -3.48 3.86 -8.78
C VAL A 51 -2.85 4.90 -9.68
N ASP A 52 -3.37 6.13 -9.63
CA ASP A 52 -2.87 7.22 -10.48
C ASP A 52 -1.49 7.70 -9.99
N GLU A 53 -1.31 7.81 -8.67
CA GLU A 53 -0.06 8.24 -8.04
C GLU A 53 0.21 7.53 -6.71
N MET A 54 1.50 7.31 -6.43
CA MET A 54 1.99 6.90 -5.11
C MET A 54 2.28 8.15 -4.27
N ILE A 55 1.26 8.67 -3.59
CA ILE A 55 1.36 9.96 -2.89
C ILE A 55 2.12 9.83 -1.58
N SER A 56 3.33 10.40 -1.52
CA SER A 56 4.04 10.73 -0.27
C SER A 56 3.12 11.41 0.73
N MET A 57 2.98 10.86 1.94
CA MET A 57 2.34 11.57 3.06
C MET A 57 3.25 12.73 3.45
N SER A 58 3.18 13.85 2.73
CA SER A 58 3.45 15.12 3.35
C SER A 58 2.23 15.43 4.21
N ARG A 59 2.33 15.16 5.52
CA ARG A 59 1.43 15.80 6.47
C ARG A 59 1.68 17.31 6.30
N LEU A 60 0.80 18.00 5.58
CA LEU A 60 0.68 19.44 5.72
C LEU A 60 0.50 19.72 7.23
N PRO A 61 1.23 20.69 7.81
CA PRO A 61 1.00 21.09 9.20
C PRO A 61 -0.44 21.64 9.28
N GLY A 62 -1.36 20.87 9.86
CA GLY A 62 -2.78 21.23 9.88
C GLY A 62 -3.79 20.07 9.85
N GLY A 63 -3.35 18.83 9.61
CA GLY A 63 -4.16 17.64 9.88
C GLY A 63 -5.19 17.24 8.82
N SER A 64 -5.27 15.93 8.64
CA SER A 64 -6.38 15.14 8.09
C SER A 64 -6.93 15.51 6.70
N ASN A 65 -6.30 14.97 5.65
CA ASN A 65 -6.98 14.09 4.70
C ASN A 65 -5.97 13.52 3.71
N ILE A 66 -5.78 12.19 3.75
CA ILE A 66 -5.08 11.46 2.69
C ILE A 66 -6.00 11.54 1.47
N LEU A 67 -5.67 12.37 0.48
CA LEU A 67 -6.34 12.31 -0.82
C LEU A 67 -5.83 11.05 -1.52
N SER A 68 -6.54 9.94 -1.35
CA SER A 68 -6.23 8.73 -2.08
C SER A 68 -6.50 8.95 -3.57
N ARG A 69 -5.44 8.93 -4.39
CA ARG A 69 -5.56 8.90 -5.86
C ARG A 69 -5.65 7.48 -6.36
N VAL A 70 -6.51 6.70 -5.69
CA VAL A 70 -6.79 5.32 -6.00
C VAL A 70 -8.28 5.19 -6.28
N ARG A 71 -8.60 4.71 -7.48
CA ARG A 71 -9.97 4.51 -7.94
C ARG A 71 -10.26 3.03 -8.12
N ILE A 72 -11.51 2.66 -8.00
CA ILE A 72 -11.99 1.32 -8.30
C ILE A 72 -13.12 1.39 -9.30
N LYS A 73 -13.02 0.60 -10.36
CA LYS A 73 -14.00 0.50 -11.43
C LYS A 73 -14.59 -0.90 -11.48
N ASP A 74 -15.91 -1.01 -11.41
CA ASP A 74 -16.61 -2.29 -11.45
C ASP A 74 -17.03 -2.67 -12.88
N GLY A 75 -16.70 -3.90 -13.27
CA GLY A 75 -17.11 -4.51 -14.54
C GLY A 75 -17.82 -5.84 -14.35
N SER A 76 -18.31 -6.12 -13.15
CA SER A 76 -18.70 -7.46 -12.74
C SER A 76 -20.20 -7.75 -12.90
N LYS A 77 -20.56 -9.03 -12.81
CA LYS A 77 -21.96 -9.47 -12.82
C LYS A 77 -22.74 -9.11 -11.56
N TYR A 78 -22.11 -9.23 -10.39
CA TYR A 78 -22.78 -9.12 -9.08
C TYR A 78 -22.47 -7.80 -8.35
N GLY A 79 -21.56 -7.00 -8.89
CA GLY A 79 -21.16 -5.70 -8.37
C GLY A 79 -20.02 -5.75 -7.37
N THR A 80 -19.41 -4.58 -7.18
CA THR A 80 -18.45 -4.25 -6.12
C THR A 80 -19.12 -3.29 -5.15
N PHE A 81 -18.88 -3.46 -3.85
CA PHE A 81 -19.50 -2.70 -2.78
C PHE A 81 -18.44 -2.09 -1.88
N ILE A 82 -18.63 -0.84 -1.47
CA ILE A 82 -17.74 -0.16 -0.52
C ILE A 82 -18.49 0.09 0.78
N ASN A 83 -17.81 -0.16 1.90
CA ASN A 83 -18.29 0.08 3.27
C ASN A 83 -19.69 -0.47 3.52
N LYS A 84 -19.94 -1.70 3.04
CA LYS A 84 -21.20 -2.42 3.17
C LYS A 84 -21.63 -2.44 4.64
N ASN A 85 -22.63 -1.65 5.01
CA ASN A 85 -23.21 -1.64 6.35
C ASN A 85 -24.73 -1.81 6.25
N HIS A 86 -25.42 -2.06 7.37
CA HIS A 86 -26.86 -2.32 7.38
C HIS A 86 -27.72 -1.14 6.88
N ALA A 87 -27.16 0.08 6.78
CA ALA A 87 -27.87 1.31 6.43
C ALA A 87 -27.55 1.86 5.03
N SER A 88 -26.40 1.52 4.45
CA SER A 88 -25.94 2.02 3.16
C SER A 88 -24.94 1.04 2.53
N ASN A 89 -25.18 0.69 1.27
CA ASN A 89 -24.22 0.00 0.44
C ASN A 89 -23.91 0.91 -0.74
N GLU A 90 -22.73 1.54 -0.75
CA GLU A 90 -22.27 2.23 -1.96
C GLU A 90 -21.86 1.15 -2.96
N LYS A 91 -22.78 0.83 -3.87
CA LYS A 91 -22.53 -0.14 -4.92
C LYS A 91 -21.91 0.59 -6.09
N VAL A 92 -20.64 0.29 -6.35
CA VAL A 92 -19.84 0.92 -7.40
C VAL A 92 -20.52 0.76 -8.77
N HIS A 93 -21.19 -0.36 -9.01
CA HIS A 93 -21.90 -0.64 -10.26
C HIS A 93 -23.05 0.35 -10.57
N GLU A 94 -23.62 0.99 -9.56
CA GLU A 94 -24.75 1.92 -9.68
C GLU A 94 -24.29 3.38 -9.80
N LEU A 95 -22.99 3.64 -9.65
CA LEU A 95 -22.41 4.97 -9.78
C LEU A 95 -22.15 5.34 -11.25
N PRO A 96 -22.05 6.66 -11.56
CA PRO A 96 -21.58 7.12 -12.85
C PRO A 96 -20.25 6.47 -13.24
N SER A 97 -20.12 6.04 -14.49
CA SER A 97 -18.95 5.31 -15.01
C SER A 97 -18.61 3.98 -14.31
N LYS A 98 -19.46 3.54 -13.37
CA LYS A 98 -19.24 2.38 -12.51
C LYS A 98 -17.93 2.48 -11.74
N GLU A 99 -17.62 3.66 -11.22
CA GLU A 99 -16.32 3.98 -10.65
C GLU A 99 -16.42 4.94 -9.45
N THR A 100 -15.52 4.79 -8.48
CA THR A 100 -15.37 5.70 -7.33
C THR A 100 -13.96 5.66 -6.75
N THR A 101 -13.67 6.55 -5.80
CA THR A 101 -12.37 6.66 -5.12
C THR A 101 -12.33 5.80 -3.86
N LEU A 102 -11.30 4.98 -3.70
CA LEU A 102 -11.02 4.22 -2.48
C LEU A 102 -10.22 5.05 -1.49
N LYS A 103 -10.62 5.07 -0.21
CA LYS A 103 -9.94 5.76 0.89
C LYS A 103 -9.31 4.76 1.86
N ASP A 104 -8.30 5.22 2.59
CA ASP A 104 -7.71 4.42 3.65
C ASP A 104 -8.77 3.97 4.66
N GLY A 105 -8.80 2.68 4.94
CA GLY A 105 -9.74 2.04 5.85
C GLY A 105 -11.02 1.52 5.19
N ASP A 106 -11.29 1.84 3.92
CA ASP A 106 -12.48 1.35 3.21
C ASP A 106 -12.54 -0.18 3.18
N VAL A 107 -13.73 -0.74 3.37
CA VAL A 107 -13.99 -2.17 3.18
C VAL A 107 -14.61 -2.39 1.82
N VAL A 108 -13.90 -3.08 0.94
CA VAL A 108 -14.31 -3.40 -0.42
C VAL A 108 -14.76 -4.85 -0.48
N CYS A 109 -15.99 -5.08 -0.94
CA CYS A 109 -16.55 -6.41 -1.11
C CYS A 109 -16.79 -6.70 -2.59
N PHE A 110 -16.35 -7.87 -3.06
CA PHE A 110 -16.50 -8.29 -4.44
C PHE A 110 -17.59 -9.35 -4.58
N GLY A 111 -18.50 -9.17 -5.54
CA GLY A 111 -19.50 -10.17 -5.90
C GLY A 111 -20.64 -10.26 -4.89
N THR A 112 -20.93 -11.46 -4.40
CA THR A 112 -22.00 -11.66 -3.40
C THR A 112 -21.63 -11.10 -2.02
N GLY A 113 -20.37 -10.68 -1.84
CA GLY A 113 -19.90 -9.92 -0.70
C GLY A 113 -19.26 -10.73 0.42
N ASN A 114 -18.94 -12.01 0.17
CA ASN A 114 -18.13 -12.82 1.12
C ASN A 114 -16.64 -12.55 0.95
N ALA A 115 -16.20 -12.26 -0.28
CA ALA A 115 -14.88 -11.71 -0.56
C ALA A 115 -14.79 -10.24 -0.13
N ALA A 116 -14.41 -10.00 1.12
CA ALA A 116 -14.32 -8.67 1.72
C ALA A 116 -12.88 -8.34 2.13
N TYR A 117 -12.39 -7.18 1.70
CA TYR A 117 -11.03 -6.72 1.95
C TYR A 117 -11.05 -5.31 2.51
N ARG A 118 -10.26 -5.06 3.54
CA ARG A 118 -9.92 -3.71 3.97
C ARG A 118 -8.83 -3.16 3.05
N PHE A 119 -9.15 -2.08 2.34
CA PHE A 119 -8.19 -1.26 1.64
C PHE A 119 -7.46 -0.39 2.66
N SER A 120 -6.14 -0.53 2.74
CA SER A 120 -5.34 0.17 3.76
C SER A 120 -4.08 0.77 3.19
N PHE A 121 -3.77 1.96 3.68
CA PHE A 121 -2.51 2.62 3.50
C PHE A 121 -1.46 2.00 4.45
N VAL A 122 -0.34 1.57 3.89
CA VAL A 122 0.80 1.07 4.67
C VAL A 122 1.98 2.03 4.50
N PRO A 123 2.32 2.81 5.53
CA PRO A 123 3.42 3.76 5.46
C PRO A 123 4.76 3.02 5.37
N PHE A 124 5.68 3.56 4.56
CA PHE A 124 7.12 3.26 4.67
C PHE A 124 7.82 4.55 5.00
N VAL A 125 8.11 4.77 6.28
CA VAL A 125 8.90 5.89 6.80
C VAL A 125 10.24 5.34 7.26
N PHE A 126 11.30 5.72 6.56
CA PHE A 126 12.67 5.30 6.83
C PHE A 126 13.40 6.37 7.63
N PHE A 127 13.85 6.02 8.83
CA PHE A 127 14.85 6.81 9.53
C PHE A 127 16.25 6.45 9.00
N SER A 128 17.09 7.46 8.81
CA SER A 128 18.50 7.31 8.48
C SER A 128 19.30 8.41 9.16
N ASP A 129 20.27 8.01 9.98
CA ASP A 129 21.33 8.92 10.44
C ASP A 129 22.08 9.38 9.18
N ASN A 130 21.89 10.64 8.78
CA ASN A 130 22.29 11.30 7.53
C ASN A 130 23.81 11.36 7.27
N ARG A 131 24.57 10.41 7.79
CA ARG A 131 25.99 10.15 7.55
C ARG A 131 26.25 9.34 6.28
N GLY A 132 25.19 8.93 5.58
CA GLY A 132 25.28 8.15 4.35
C GLY A 132 25.89 8.89 3.15
N SER A 133 26.47 8.12 2.23
CA SER A 133 27.07 8.63 0.99
C SER A 133 26.04 9.32 0.07
N TYR A 134 26.53 10.11 -0.89
CA TYR A 134 25.69 10.75 -1.91
C TYR A 134 24.78 9.76 -2.66
N MET A 135 25.26 8.54 -2.92
CA MET A 135 24.48 7.49 -3.59
C MET A 135 23.27 7.04 -2.75
N ILE A 136 23.41 6.97 -1.44
CA ILE A 136 22.30 6.62 -0.53
C ILE A 136 21.21 7.70 -0.58
N LYS A 137 21.59 8.97 -0.65
CA LYS A 137 20.63 10.08 -0.80
C LYS A 137 19.86 10.00 -2.12
N ILE A 138 20.52 9.60 -3.21
CA ILE A 138 19.86 9.34 -4.49
C ILE A 138 18.87 8.17 -4.37
N LEU A 139 19.30 7.04 -3.80
CA LEU A 139 18.44 5.85 -3.63
C LEU A 139 17.23 6.15 -2.74
N MET A 140 17.42 6.92 -1.68
CA MET A 140 16.35 7.38 -0.79
C MET A 140 15.33 8.27 -1.51
N ASN A 141 15.80 9.19 -2.35
CA ASN A 141 14.93 10.01 -3.20
C ASN A 141 14.16 9.15 -4.21
N LEU A 142 14.84 8.18 -4.82
CA LEU A 142 14.25 7.28 -5.79
C LEU A 142 13.19 6.38 -5.15
N CYS A 143 13.43 5.84 -3.96
CA CYS A 143 12.43 5.09 -3.20
C CYS A 143 11.23 5.97 -2.82
N THR A 144 11.48 7.24 -2.50
CA THR A 144 10.42 8.23 -2.26
C THR A 144 9.53 8.39 -3.49
N HIS A 145 10.09 8.42 -4.70
CA HIS A 145 9.31 8.59 -5.93
C HIS A 145 8.67 7.30 -6.47
N THR A 146 9.37 6.17 -6.41
CA THR A 146 8.92 4.92 -7.04
C THR A 146 7.86 4.21 -6.22
N ILE A 147 8.10 4.09 -4.92
CA ILE A 147 7.20 3.39 -4.00
C ILE A 147 6.53 4.35 -3.03
N GLY A 148 6.69 5.67 -3.14
CA GLY A 148 6.14 6.60 -2.14
C GLY A 148 6.72 6.36 -0.75
N ALA A 149 7.99 6.02 -0.59
CA ALA A 149 8.58 6.02 0.76
C ALA A 149 8.70 7.46 1.30
N CYS A 150 8.79 7.62 2.60
CA CYS A 150 9.22 8.86 3.23
C CYS A 150 10.54 8.60 3.94
N THR A 151 11.44 9.58 3.95
CA THR A 151 12.71 9.48 4.65
C THR A 151 12.87 10.63 5.63
N THR A 152 13.37 10.34 6.84
CA THR A 152 13.60 11.32 7.90
C THR A 152 14.98 11.13 8.51
N ILE A 153 15.54 12.22 9.02
CA ILE A 153 16.81 12.26 9.76
C ILE A 153 16.60 12.27 11.28
N GLU A 154 15.34 12.34 11.72
CA GLU A 154 14.95 12.31 13.12
C GLU A 154 14.19 11.01 13.40
N LEU A 155 14.65 10.25 14.39
CA LEU A 155 13.96 9.05 14.83
C LEU A 155 12.70 9.45 15.57
N SER A 156 11.55 8.93 15.13
CA SER A 156 10.26 9.18 15.74
C SER A 156 9.40 7.92 15.77
N ASP A 157 8.27 7.98 16.46
CA ASP A 157 7.31 6.87 16.49
C ASP A 157 6.70 6.57 15.11
N GLU A 158 6.62 7.57 14.22
CA GLU A 158 6.16 7.36 12.84
C GLU A 158 7.16 6.59 11.98
N CYS A 159 8.44 6.54 12.37
CA CYS A 159 9.43 5.76 11.66
C CYS A 159 9.04 4.28 11.69
N THR A 160 8.92 3.69 10.52
CA THR A 160 8.53 2.27 10.38
C THR A 160 9.75 1.36 10.31
N HIS A 161 10.88 1.88 9.86
CA HIS A 161 12.11 1.13 9.62
C HIS A 161 13.31 2.07 9.84
N VAL A 162 14.41 1.49 10.28
CA VAL A 162 15.71 2.17 10.39
C VAL A 162 16.63 1.63 9.31
N LEU A 163 17.22 2.53 8.56
CA LEU A 163 18.25 2.22 7.58
C LEU A 163 19.62 2.50 8.19
N THR A 164 20.54 1.54 8.06
CA THR A 164 21.91 1.68 8.54
C THR A 164 22.92 1.12 7.53
N ASP A 165 24.16 1.59 7.60
CA ASP A 165 25.28 0.97 6.89
C ASP A 165 25.83 -0.20 7.72
N GLN A 166 26.32 -1.24 7.06
CA GLN A 166 26.99 -2.37 7.71
C GLN A 166 28.22 -1.92 8.52
N LEU A 167 28.90 -0.87 8.08
CA LEU A 167 30.10 -0.33 8.73
C LEU A 167 29.81 0.86 9.65
N ALA A 168 28.53 1.24 9.82
CA ALA A 168 28.19 2.37 10.67
C ALA A 168 28.54 2.08 12.14
N PRO A 169 29.15 3.03 12.87
CA PRO A 169 29.31 2.90 14.30
C PRO A 169 27.94 2.85 14.98
N VAL A 170 27.85 2.12 16.10
CA VAL A 170 26.63 2.09 16.90
C VAL A 170 26.38 3.48 17.47
N SER A 171 25.23 4.05 17.13
CA SER A 171 24.78 5.36 17.59
C SER A 171 23.63 5.24 18.60
N GLU A 172 23.42 6.27 19.42
CA GLU A 172 22.30 6.33 20.35
C GLU A 172 20.93 6.16 19.65
N PRO A 173 20.63 6.81 18.50
CA PRO A 173 19.40 6.56 17.76
C PRO A 173 19.24 5.11 17.27
N LEU A 174 20.34 4.42 16.95
CA LEU A 174 20.28 3.02 16.58
C LEU A 174 19.91 2.14 17.78
N ILE A 175 20.46 2.44 18.97
CA ILE A 175 20.11 1.74 20.21
C ILE A 175 18.63 1.98 20.54
N ASP A 176 18.16 3.22 20.45
CA ASP A 176 16.76 3.57 20.70
C ASP A 176 15.82 2.82 19.76
N ALA A 177 16.18 2.73 18.48
CA ALA A 177 15.42 1.96 17.51
C ALA A 177 15.34 0.47 17.84
N ILE A 178 16.43 -0.13 18.31
CA ILE A 178 16.45 -1.53 18.79
C ILE A 178 15.51 -1.70 19.97
N VAL A 179 15.60 -0.81 20.97
CA VAL A 179 14.75 -0.84 22.16
C VAL A 179 13.27 -0.68 21.78
N ALA A 180 12.98 0.21 20.84
CA ALA A 180 11.65 0.43 20.27
C ALA A 180 11.18 -0.69 19.32
N LYS A 181 11.99 -1.74 19.12
CA LYS A 181 11.71 -2.89 18.23
C LYS A 181 11.41 -2.46 16.79
N LYS A 182 12.02 -1.36 16.35
CA LYS A 182 11.92 -0.92 14.95
C LYS A 182 12.75 -1.88 14.08
N PRO A 183 12.22 -2.37 12.94
CA PRO A 183 13.00 -3.13 11.98
C PRO A 183 14.24 -2.36 11.53
N ILE A 184 15.41 -3.00 11.58
CA ILE A 184 16.69 -2.43 11.13
C ILE A 184 17.10 -3.12 9.84
N MET A 185 17.38 -2.31 8.82
CA MET A 185 17.71 -2.78 7.49
C MET A 185 19.02 -2.15 7.01
N LEU A 186 19.77 -2.91 6.22
CA LEU A 186 20.94 -2.38 5.54
C LEU A 186 20.53 -1.48 4.39
N MET A 187 21.29 -0.41 4.16
CA MET A 187 21.08 0.50 3.02
C MET A 187 21.07 -0.23 1.67
N SER A 188 21.85 -1.31 1.52
CA SER A 188 21.89 -2.15 0.31
C SER A 188 20.55 -2.82 -0.01
N TRP A 189 19.64 -2.94 0.96
CA TRP A 189 18.29 -3.43 0.72
C TRP A 189 17.49 -2.52 -0.22
N LEU A 190 17.76 -1.20 -0.19
CA LEU A 190 17.11 -0.24 -1.10
C LEU A 190 17.47 -0.50 -2.56
N GLU A 191 18.69 -1.00 -2.84
CA GLU A 191 19.12 -1.33 -4.20
C GLU A 191 18.30 -2.50 -4.77
N VAL A 192 18.07 -3.53 -3.94
CA VAL A 192 17.24 -4.68 -4.31
C VAL A 192 15.79 -4.25 -4.58
N MET A 193 15.24 -3.41 -3.70
CA MET A 193 13.88 -2.87 -3.90
C MET A 193 13.76 -2.03 -5.16
N HIS A 194 14.75 -1.19 -5.42
CA HIS A 194 14.78 -0.39 -6.64
C HIS A 194 14.79 -1.29 -7.88
N MET A 195 15.63 -2.32 -7.93
CA MET A 195 15.67 -3.25 -9.06
C MET A 195 14.33 -3.97 -9.28
N GLN A 196 13.71 -4.48 -8.21
CA GLN A 196 12.44 -5.21 -8.32
C GLN A 196 11.28 -4.33 -8.80
N CYS A 197 11.25 -3.05 -8.43
CA CYS A 197 10.20 -2.14 -8.89
C CYS A 197 10.33 -1.76 -10.37
N PHE A 198 11.54 -1.82 -10.95
CA PHE A 198 11.80 -1.41 -12.34
C PHE A 198 11.85 -2.56 -13.35
N PHE A 199 12.22 -3.78 -12.96
CA PHE A 199 12.44 -4.90 -13.90
C PHE A 199 11.25 -5.86 -14.09
N GLN A 200 10.08 -5.60 -13.50
CA GLN A 200 8.84 -6.29 -13.86
C GLN A 200 8.11 -5.54 -14.99
N VAL A 201 8.60 -5.71 -16.22
CA VAL A 201 7.90 -5.35 -17.48
C VAL A 201 7.58 -6.64 -18.23
#